data_AF-A0A662G411-F1
#
_entry.id   AF-A0A662G411-F1
#
_cell.length_a   1.000
_cell.length_b   1.000
_cell.length_c   1.000
_cell.angle_alpha   90.00
_cell.angle_beta   90.00
_cell.angle_gamma   90.00
#
_symmetry.space_group_name_H-M   'P 1'
#
loop_
_entity.id
_entity.type
_entity.pdbx_description
1 polymer ?
#
loop_
_entity_poly.entity_id
_entity_poly.type
_entity_poly.pdbx_seq_one_letter_code
_entity_poly.pdbx_strand_id
1 'polypeptide(L)'
;MSLRGVKEPLDVDVVYSVLGSPAKRRIIVFLAEKGAATFSEMRRALKMSVGTLYYNLDGLRDFVTRDEAKRYMLTERGVALYNIIKEGDELIRNMMSGRTLLKRIVDDYIASVLAPHQIATPFYANDKLSAVTLAACMLLGLVSVLSSRLELWLIEVKLTPLMTYKRFLGLVMTPEQALVAEFLSSVALTVLLVYLAARAVVGRARLTLGFAASLLLAYTPIFIYMLIHLALTGYNYPLIPSELALMLAIVQRLLQVVTLGFITATISVFCNTSIERCLLVAAALLYASLRLSPH
;
A
#
# COMPACT_ATOMS: atom_id res chain seq x y z
N MET A 1 62.22 1.03 22.15
CA MET A 1 61.06 1.18 21.24
C MET A 1 59.94 0.33 21.83
N SER A 2 59.05 0.96 22.59
CA SER A 2 58.10 0.28 23.49
C SER A 2 56.82 -0.09 22.75
N LEU A 3 56.48 -1.38 22.76
CA LEU A 3 55.21 -1.92 22.32
C LEU A 3 54.14 -1.62 23.39
N ARG A 4 53.20 -0.72 23.10
CA ARG A 4 51.93 -0.49 23.83
C ARG A 4 50.86 -0.16 22.79
N GLY A 5 49.68 -0.76 22.74
CA GLY A 5 49.09 -1.84 23.51
C GLY A 5 48.02 -2.49 22.64
N VAL A 6 47.88 -3.80 22.79
CA VAL A 6 46.80 -4.58 22.20
C VAL A 6 45.49 -4.03 22.79
N LYS A 7 44.63 -3.41 21.96
CA LYS A 7 43.31 -2.95 22.38
C LYS A 7 42.42 -4.16 22.58
N GLU A 8 42.15 -4.51 23.83
CA GLU A 8 41.17 -5.54 24.18
C GLU A 8 39.80 -5.19 23.59
N PRO A 9 39.07 -6.19 23.06
CA PRO A 9 37.70 -6.00 22.59
C PRO A 9 36.81 -5.48 23.73
N LEU A 10 35.81 -4.67 23.39
CA LEU A 10 34.84 -4.17 24.37
C LEU A 10 34.13 -5.36 25.02
N ASP A 11 34.28 -5.49 26.34
CA ASP A 11 33.59 -6.51 27.13
C ASP A 11 32.07 -6.33 27.03
N VAL A 12 31.40 -7.42 26.71
CA VAL A 12 29.97 -7.52 26.42
C VAL A 12 29.15 -7.12 27.66
N ASP A 13 29.60 -7.48 28.85
CA ASP A 13 28.91 -7.15 30.11
C ASP A 13 28.90 -5.64 30.38
N VAL A 14 30.01 -4.97 30.06
CA VAL A 14 30.14 -3.52 30.20
C VAL A 14 29.22 -2.80 29.21
N VAL A 15 29.13 -3.29 27.98
CA VAL A 15 28.22 -2.76 26.96
C VAL A 15 26.76 -2.88 27.41
N TYR A 16 26.35 -4.06 27.92
CA TYR A 16 24.99 -4.25 28.45
C TYR A 16 24.68 -3.36 29.65
N SER A 17 25.64 -3.13 30.55
CA SER A 17 25.46 -2.23 31.70
C SER A 17 25.16 -0.79 31.31
N VAL A 18 25.72 -0.33 30.17
CA VAL A 18 25.50 1.01 29.64
C VAL A 18 24.18 1.06 28.86
N LEU A 19 23.89 0.05 28.04
CA LEU A 19 22.63 -0.05 27.30
C LEU A 19 21.40 -0.10 28.21
N GLY A 20 21.50 -0.78 29.36
CA GLY A 20 20.43 -0.89 30.35
C GLY A 20 20.14 0.41 31.11
N SER A 21 21.01 1.42 31.05
CA SER A 21 20.82 2.72 31.73
C SER A 21 20.45 3.84 30.73
N PRO A 22 19.20 4.33 30.75
CA PRO A 22 18.78 5.45 29.89
C PRO A 22 19.64 6.71 30.12
N ALA A 23 20.07 6.92 31.35
CA ALA A 23 20.92 8.03 31.76
C ALA A 23 22.31 7.97 31.09
N LYS A 24 22.97 6.80 31.13
CA LYS A 24 24.28 6.62 30.51
C LYS A 24 24.21 6.71 28.98
N ARG A 25 23.19 6.09 28.36
CA ARG A 25 22.95 6.20 26.91
C ARG A 25 22.81 7.65 26.45
N ARG A 26 22.01 8.44 27.15
CA ARG A 26 21.80 9.86 26.82
C ARG A 26 23.09 10.69 26.93
N ILE A 27 23.97 10.39 27.89
CA ILE A 27 25.28 11.03 28.00
C ILE A 27 26.17 10.70 26.80
N ILE A 28 26.25 9.42 26.42
CA ILE A 28 27.08 8.97 25.29
C ILE A 28 26.61 9.60 23.98
N VAL A 29 25.30 9.54 23.69
CA VAL A 29 24.72 10.15 22.48
C VAL A 29 24.96 11.66 22.44
N PHE A 30 24.72 12.36 23.56
CA PHE A 30 24.92 13.81 23.62
C PHE A 30 26.37 14.23 23.38
N LEU A 31 27.34 13.50 23.95
CA LEU A 31 28.76 13.79 23.74
C LEU A 31 29.23 13.40 22.33
N ALA A 32 28.66 12.35 21.72
CA ALA A 32 28.94 12.01 20.33
C ALA A 32 28.47 13.11 19.36
N GLU A 33 27.27 13.64 19.56
CA GLU A 33 26.68 14.66 18.69
C GLU A 33 27.28 16.05 18.91
N LYS A 34 27.58 16.41 20.17
CA LYS A 34 28.13 17.72 20.51
C LYS A 34 29.67 17.77 20.47
N GLY A 35 30.34 16.62 20.53
CA GLY A 35 31.80 16.49 20.60
C GLY A 35 32.36 16.65 22.01
N ALA A 36 32.28 17.87 22.57
CA ALA A 36 32.75 18.15 23.93
C ALA A 36 31.79 19.08 24.69
N ALA A 37 31.63 18.88 25.99
CA ALA A 37 30.71 19.66 26.81
C ALA A 37 31.19 19.86 28.26
N THR A 38 30.89 21.02 28.84
CA THR A 38 31.11 21.24 30.28
C THR A 38 30.03 20.54 31.12
N PHE A 39 30.32 20.33 32.41
CA PHE A 39 29.35 19.74 33.35
C PHE A 39 28.03 20.50 33.39
N SER A 40 28.09 21.85 33.41
CA SER A 40 26.91 22.71 33.45
C SER A 40 26.05 22.58 32.20
N GLU A 41 26.68 22.44 31.03
CA GLU A 41 25.98 22.24 29.76
C GLU A 41 25.31 20.87 29.70
N MET A 42 26.02 19.81 30.09
CA MET A 42 25.46 18.45 30.17
C MET A 42 24.27 18.41 31.12
N ARG A 43 24.40 19.00 32.32
CA ARG A 43 23.32 19.08 33.31
C ARG A 43 22.08 19.76 32.73
N ARG A 44 22.27 20.89 32.05
CA ARG A 44 21.17 21.68 31.46
C ARG A 44 20.50 20.94 30.29
N ALA A 45 21.29 20.37 29.38
CA ALA A 45 20.78 19.67 28.19
C ALA A 45 20.10 18.34 28.54
N LEU A 46 20.70 17.55 29.43
CA LEU A 46 20.20 16.24 29.81
C LEU A 46 19.12 16.29 30.90
N LYS A 47 18.92 17.46 31.53
CA LYS A 47 17.96 17.68 32.63
C LYS A 47 18.17 16.70 33.80
N MET A 48 19.43 16.48 34.18
CA MET A 48 19.81 15.55 35.25
C MET A 48 20.16 16.31 36.53
N SER A 49 19.93 15.70 37.70
CA SER A 49 20.41 16.24 38.97
C SER A 49 21.95 16.18 39.04
N VAL A 50 22.57 17.00 39.91
CA VAL A 50 24.02 17.02 40.09
C VAL A 50 24.54 15.63 40.47
N GLY A 51 23.95 15.01 41.50
CA GLY A 51 24.34 13.68 41.98
C GLY A 51 24.14 12.60 40.92
N THR A 52 23.03 12.64 40.18
CA THR A 52 22.75 11.67 39.11
C THR A 52 23.77 11.79 37.98
N LEU A 53 24.16 13.00 37.58
CA LEU A 53 25.14 13.20 36.51
C LEU A 53 26.53 12.72 36.93
N TYR A 54 26.96 13.02 38.17
CA TYR A 54 28.22 12.51 38.70
C TYR A 54 28.25 10.99 38.76
N TYR A 55 27.22 10.36 39.31
CA TYR A 55 27.12 8.90 39.39
C TYR A 55 27.20 8.22 38.02
N ASN A 56 26.51 8.76 37.01
CA ASN A 56 26.53 8.16 35.67
C ASN A 56 27.85 8.41 34.94
N LEU A 57 28.50 9.57 35.13
CA LEU A 57 29.84 9.84 34.60
C LEU A 57 30.89 8.92 35.25
N ASP A 58 30.72 8.59 36.53
CA ASP A 58 31.57 7.65 37.24
C ASP A 58 31.50 6.26 36.63
N GLY A 59 30.27 5.81 36.34
CA GLY A 59 30.01 4.55 35.63
C GLY A 59 30.31 4.59 34.13
N LEU A 60 30.94 5.66 33.61
CA LEU A 60 31.34 5.85 32.20
C LEU A 60 32.82 6.26 32.05
N ARG A 61 33.64 6.13 33.10
CA ARG A 61 35.06 6.57 33.11
C ARG A 61 35.90 6.04 31.93
N ASP A 62 35.62 4.83 31.45
CA ASP A 62 36.35 4.23 30.30
C ASP A 62 35.87 4.76 28.93
N PHE A 63 34.69 5.36 28.88
CA PHE A 63 34.01 5.83 27.67
C PHE A 63 34.02 7.35 27.53
N VAL A 64 34.27 8.07 28.62
CA VAL A 64 34.27 9.53 28.68
C VAL A 64 35.53 10.03 29.36
N THR A 65 36.26 10.91 28.70
CA THR A 65 37.44 11.60 29.25
C THR A 65 37.20 13.10 29.39
N ARG A 66 38.10 13.81 30.07
CA ARG A 66 38.12 15.27 30.14
C ARG A 66 39.31 15.84 29.37
N ASP A 67 39.08 16.90 28.62
CA ASP A 67 40.15 17.68 28.01
C ASP A 67 40.81 18.66 29.00
N GLU A 68 41.86 19.33 28.53
CA GLU A 68 42.59 20.36 29.29
C GLU A 68 41.69 21.51 29.75
N ALA A 69 40.60 21.77 29.03
CA ALA A 69 39.58 22.77 29.36
C ALA A 69 38.49 22.25 30.32
N LYS A 70 38.68 21.07 30.92
CA LYS A 70 37.73 20.39 31.82
C LYS A 70 36.36 20.10 31.18
N ARG A 71 36.31 19.97 29.86
CA ARG A 71 35.13 19.53 29.11
C ARG A 71 35.18 18.02 28.94
N TYR A 72 34.03 17.38 29.06
CA TYR A 72 33.87 15.96 28.82
C TYR A 72 33.75 15.69 27.32
N MET A 73 34.42 14.63 26.86
CA MET A 73 34.36 14.13 25.49
C MET A 73 34.44 12.60 25.48
N LEU A 74 34.00 11.97 24.38
CA LEU A 74 34.10 10.52 24.24
C LEU A 74 35.55 10.07 24.04
N THR A 75 35.90 8.96 24.65
CA THR A 75 37.09 8.19 24.27
C THR A 75 36.80 7.40 22.99
N GLU A 76 37.83 6.81 22.38
CA GLU A 76 37.62 5.90 21.24
C GLU A 76 36.68 4.74 21.58
N ARG A 77 36.74 4.21 22.81
CA ARG A 77 35.79 3.21 23.32
C ARG A 77 34.38 3.77 23.42
N GLY A 78 34.25 5.03 23.85
CA GLY A 78 32.96 5.75 23.88
C GLY A 78 32.35 5.92 22.49
N VAL A 79 33.17 6.18 21.47
CA VAL A 79 32.73 6.28 20.07
C VAL A 79 32.27 4.92 19.54
N ALA A 80 33.00 3.83 19.82
CA ALA A 80 32.59 2.48 19.46
C ALA A 80 31.26 2.09 20.13
N LEU A 81 31.08 2.43 21.41
CA LEU A 81 29.83 2.20 22.13
C LEU A 81 28.66 3.02 21.55
N TYR A 82 28.90 4.27 21.13
CA TYR A 82 27.91 5.07 20.44
C TYR A 82 27.42 4.41 19.14
N ASN A 83 28.33 3.84 18.34
CA ASN A 83 27.96 3.14 17.11
C ASN A 83 27.07 1.93 17.39
N ILE A 84 27.38 1.15 18.44
CA ILE A 84 26.55 0.01 18.87
C ILE A 84 25.15 0.48 19.31
N ILE A 85 25.07 1.59 20.06
CA ILE A 85 23.78 2.17 20.48
C ILE A 85 22.96 2.60 19.26
N LYS A 86 23.60 3.24 18.28
CA LYS A 86 22.94 3.73 17.07
C LYS A 86 22.43 2.59 16.19
N GLU A 87 23.26 1.59 15.94
CA GLU A 87 22.87 0.39 15.17
C GLU A 87 21.75 -0.39 15.88
N GLY A 88 21.81 -0.51 17.21
CA GLY A 88 20.76 -1.14 18.01
C GLY A 88 19.44 -0.35 17.97
N ASP A 89 19.48 0.97 18.07
CA ASP A 89 18.31 1.83 17.94
C ASP A 89 17.73 1.79 16.52
N GLU A 90 18.56 1.69 15.48
CA GLU A 90 18.13 1.48 14.10
C GLU A 90 17.48 0.11 13.91
N LEU A 91 18.06 -0.96 14.47
CA LEU A 91 17.50 -2.30 14.45
C LEU A 91 16.15 -2.36 15.20
N ILE A 92 16.06 -1.78 16.40
CA ILE A 92 14.83 -1.71 17.18
C ILE A 92 13.81 -0.82 16.49
N ARG A 93 14.19 0.33 15.90
CA ARG A 93 13.29 1.15 15.07
C ARG A 93 12.81 0.36 13.86
N ASN A 94 13.65 -0.41 13.20
CA ASN A 94 13.25 -1.24 12.08
C ASN A 94 12.25 -2.33 12.52
N MET A 95 12.48 -2.98 13.66
CA MET A 95 11.54 -3.97 14.24
C MET A 95 10.23 -3.33 14.74
N MET A 96 10.31 -2.20 15.44
CA MET A 96 9.16 -1.46 15.99
C MET A 96 8.38 -0.67 14.92
N SER A 97 9.03 -0.33 13.80
CA SER A 97 8.39 0.37 12.68
C SER A 97 7.42 -0.51 11.90
N GLY A 98 7.33 -1.81 12.21
CA GLY A 98 6.24 -2.66 11.74
C GLY A 98 5.91 -2.47 10.27
N ARG A 99 6.92 -2.34 9.40
CA ARG A 99 6.73 -2.47 7.96
C ARG A 99 6.48 -3.95 7.72
N THR A 100 5.24 -4.35 7.91
CA THR A 100 4.74 -5.71 7.69
C THR A 100 5.24 -6.17 6.34
N LEU A 101 5.67 -7.43 6.23
CA LEU A 101 6.11 -8.07 4.98
C LEU A 101 5.13 -7.79 3.81
N LEU A 102 3.84 -7.63 4.13
CA LEU A 102 2.79 -7.15 3.24
C LEU A 102 3.12 -5.82 2.56
N LYS A 103 3.61 -4.80 3.28
CA LYS A 103 3.93 -3.50 2.72
C LYS A 103 5.11 -3.55 1.75
N ARG A 104 6.09 -4.43 1.99
CA ARG A 104 7.22 -4.64 1.07
C ARG A 104 6.78 -5.33 -0.22
N ILE A 105 5.90 -6.33 -0.11
CA ILE A 105 5.31 -7.00 -1.28
C ILE A 105 4.39 -6.04 -2.04
N VAL A 106 3.64 -5.19 -1.33
CA VAL A 106 2.75 -4.18 -1.93
C VAL A 106 3.56 -3.07 -2.63
N ASP A 107 4.57 -2.50 -1.98
CA ASP A 107 5.36 -1.40 -2.55
C ASP A 107 6.29 -1.86 -3.69
N ASP A 108 6.94 -3.03 -3.56
CA ASP A 108 7.91 -3.49 -4.57
C ASP A 108 7.24 -4.15 -5.79
N TYR A 109 6.10 -4.85 -5.60
CA TYR A 109 5.44 -5.61 -6.68
C TYR A 109 4.08 -5.03 -7.11
N ILE A 110 3.26 -4.53 -6.18
CA ILE A 110 1.88 -4.13 -6.47
C ILE A 110 1.79 -2.65 -6.88
N ALA A 111 2.61 -1.77 -6.31
CA ALA A 111 2.58 -0.34 -6.63
C ALA A 111 3.07 -0.03 -8.06
N SER A 112 4.05 -0.79 -8.56
CA SER A 112 4.63 -0.58 -9.89
C SER A 112 3.86 -1.28 -11.03
N VAL A 113 3.26 -2.45 -10.76
CA VAL A 113 2.53 -3.25 -11.77
C VAL A 113 1.01 -3.04 -11.73
N LEU A 114 0.42 -2.87 -10.53
CA LEU A 114 -1.03 -2.81 -10.34
C LEU A 114 -1.57 -1.38 -10.20
N ALA A 115 -0.72 -0.42 -9.85
CA ALA A 115 -1.13 0.94 -9.52
C ALA A 115 -0.27 2.02 -10.20
N PRO A 116 -0.20 2.07 -11.54
CA PRO A 116 0.54 3.12 -12.22
C PRO A 116 -0.12 4.45 -11.92
N HIS A 117 0.39 5.17 -10.93
CA HIS A 117 -0.08 6.51 -10.56
C HIS A 117 -0.06 7.44 -11.78
N GLN A 118 0.79 7.16 -12.76
CA GLN A 118 0.89 7.83 -14.05
C GLN A 118 -0.37 7.73 -14.93
N ILE A 119 -1.19 6.68 -14.78
CA ILE A 119 -2.42 6.54 -15.57
C ILE A 119 -3.51 7.44 -14.97
N ALA A 120 -3.66 7.51 -13.64
CA ALA A 120 -4.74 8.27 -13.00
C ALA A 120 -4.48 9.79 -12.91
N THR A 121 -3.21 10.22 -12.82
CA THR A 121 -2.84 11.64 -12.66
C THR A 121 -3.25 12.57 -13.80
N PRO A 122 -3.16 12.23 -15.11
CA PRO A 122 -3.59 13.14 -16.18
C PRO A 122 -5.09 13.44 -16.15
N PHE A 123 -5.90 12.53 -15.61
CA PHE A 123 -7.35 12.69 -15.49
C PHE A 123 -7.78 13.70 -14.41
N TYR A 124 -6.88 14.00 -13.46
CA TYR A 124 -7.13 15.01 -12.44
C TYR A 124 -7.11 16.45 -13.00
N ALA A 125 -6.34 16.68 -14.08
CA ALA A 125 -6.06 18.01 -14.59
C ALA A 125 -6.94 18.44 -15.77
N ASN A 126 -7.57 17.49 -16.50
CA ASN A 126 -8.25 17.79 -17.76
C ASN A 126 -9.59 17.06 -17.92
N ASP A 127 -10.69 17.79 -17.70
CA ASP A 127 -12.06 17.28 -17.81
C ASP A 127 -12.40 16.76 -19.21
N LYS A 128 -11.83 17.35 -20.28
CA LYS A 128 -12.08 16.90 -21.66
C LYS A 128 -11.49 15.51 -21.89
N LEU A 129 -10.25 15.29 -21.42
CA LEU A 129 -9.57 14.00 -21.55
C LEU A 129 -10.26 12.91 -20.72
N SER A 130 -10.77 13.28 -19.53
CA SER A 130 -11.61 12.41 -18.70
C SER A 130 -12.92 12.05 -19.40
N ALA A 131 -13.59 12.99 -20.06
CA ALA A 131 -14.81 12.72 -20.82
C ALA A 131 -14.58 11.80 -22.02
N VAL A 132 -13.51 12.03 -22.79
CA VAL A 132 -13.12 11.17 -23.92
C VAL A 132 -12.81 9.76 -23.43
N THR A 133 -12.10 9.62 -22.32
CA THR A 133 -11.72 8.31 -21.78
C THR A 133 -12.91 7.56 -21.20
N LEU A 134 -13.80 8.27 -20.51
CA LEU A 134 -15.07 7.70 -20.04
C LEU A 134 -15.88 7.17 -21.23
N ALA A 135 -16.03 7.97 -22.29
CA ALA A 135 -16.74 7.56 -23.50
C ALA A 135 -16.09 6.35 -24.18
N ALA A 136 -14.76 6.35 -24.31
CA ALA A 136 -14.01 5.24 -24.89
C ALA A 136 -14.15 3.95 -24.08
N CYS A 137 -14.06 4.02 -22.74
CA CYS A 137 -14.22 2.86 -21.86
C CYS A 137 -15.67 2.36 -21.84
N MET A 138 -16.66 3.26 -21.88
CA MET A 138 -18.07 2.89 -22.02
C MET A 138 -18.31 2.16 -23.33
N LEU A 139 -17.77 2.67 -24.44
CA LEU A 139 -17.89 2.04 -25.76
C LEU A 139 -17.20 0.67 -25.78
N LEU A 140 -15.99 0.56 -25.22
CA LEU A 140 -15.28 -0.71 -25.09
C LEU A 140 -16.08 -1.71 -24.26
N GLY A 141 -16.64 -1.29 -23.13
CA GLY A 141 -17.48 -2.13 -22.27
C GLY A 141 -18.74 -2.61 -23.00
N LEU A 142 -19.45 -1.71 -23.70
CA LEU A 142 -20.62 -2.05 -24.51
C LEU A 142 -20.29 -3.05 -25.62
N VAL A 143 -19.22 -2.80 -26.38
CA VAL A 143 -18.77 -3.72 -27.43
C VAL A 143 -18.41 -5.09 -26.85
N SER A 144 -17.73 -5.12 -25.70
CA SER A 144 -17.33 -6.35 -25.03
C SER A 144 -18.53 -7.16 -24.57
N VAL A 145 -19.51 -6.52 -23.92
CA VAL A 145 -20.75 -7.14 -23.43
C VAL A 145 -21.60 -7.66 -24.59
N LEU A 146 -21.84 -6.84 -25.61
CA LEU A 146 -22.69 -7.21 -26.74
C LEU A 146 -22.07 -8.31 -27.61
N SER A 147 -20.75 -8.26 -27.82
CA SER A 147 -20.05 -9.27 -28.63
C SER A 147 -19.93 -10.60 -27.89
N SER A 148 -19.60 -10.57 -26.60
CA SER A 148 -19.43 -11.82 -25.83
C SER A 148 -20.75 -12.40 -25.33
N ARG A 149 -21.82 -11.59 -25.25
CA ARG A 149 -23.10 -11.91 -24.60
C ARG A 149 -22.97 -12.32 -23.13
N LEU A 150 -21.86 -11.96 -22.49
CA LEU A 150 -21.63 -12.25 -21.07
C LEU A 150 -22.18 -11.12 -20.21
N GLU A 151 -22.84 -11.48 -19.12
CA GLU A 151 -23.36 -10.53 -18.15
C GLU A 151 -22.23 -10.05 -17.23
N LEU A 152 -22.11 -8.73 -17.06
CA LEU A 152 -21.18 -8.11 -16.11
C LEU A 152 -21.94 -7.62 -14.88
N TRP A 153 -21.69 -8.23 -13.74
CA TRP A 153 -22.26 -7.83 -12.45
C TRP A 153 -21.17 -7.37 -11.49
N LEU A 154 -21.11 -6.06 -11.23
CA LEU A 154 -20.00 -5.42 -10.51
C LEU A 154 -18.68 -5.78 -11.18
N ILE A 155 -17.84 -6.61 -10.54
CA ILE A 155 -16.53 -7.08 -11.07
C ILE A 155 -16.64 -8.52 -11.62
N GLU A 156 -17.75 -9.20 -11.38
CA GLU A 156 -17.95 -10.60 -11.78
C GLU A 156 -18.50 -10.69 -13.20
N VAL A 157 -17.84 -11.48 -14.05
CA VAL A 157 -18.37 -11.86 -15.37
C VAL A 157 -19.03 -13.22 -15.23
N LYS A 158 -20.30 -13.31 -15.62
CA LYS A 158 -20.98 -14.61 -15.73
C LYS A 158 -20.56 -15.26 -17.04
N LEU A 159 -19.94 -16.44 -16.91
CA LEU A 159 -19.38 -17.22 -18.02
C LEU A 159 -20.44 -17.77 -18.99
N THR A 160 -21.69 -17.88 -18.55
CA THR A 160 -22.80 -18.36 -19.36
C THR A 160 -23.33 -17.23 -20.26
N PRO A 161 -23.26 -17.37 -21.60
CA PRO A 161 -23.77 -16.35 -22.51
C PRO A 161 -25.29 -16.26 -22.41
N LEU A 162 -25.83 -15.04 -22.34
CA LEU A 162 -27.26 -14.82 -22.31
C LEU A 162 -27.85 -14.95 -23.71
N MET A 163 -28.55 -16.07 -23.95
CA MET A 163 -29.23 -16.35 -25.21
C MET A 163 -30.75 -16.19 -25.15
N THR A 164 -31.30 -16.07 -23.94
CA THR A 164 -32.75 -16.06 -23.69
C THR A 164 -33.20 -14.73 -23.10
N TYR A 165 -34.49 -14.44 -23.27
CA TYR A 165 -35.13 -13.30 -22.63
C TYR A 165 -34.95 -13.35 -21.11
N LYS A 166 -34.57 -12.21 -20.54
CA LYS A 166 -34.40 -12.03 -19.11
C LYS A 166 -35.41 -11.01 -18.62
N ARG A 167 -35.97 -11.24 -17.43
CA ARG A 167 -36.76 -10.22 -16.74
C ARG A 167 -35.80 -9.32 -15.97
N PHE A 168 -35.81 -8.04 -16.31
CA PHE A 168 -35.09 -7.01 -15.57
C PHE A 168 -36.10 -5.99 -15.07
N LEU A 169 -36.15 -5.73 -13.76
CA LEU A 169 -37.12 -4.80 -13.16
C LEU A 169 -38.60 -5.11 -13.50
N GLY A 170 -38.92 -6.40 -13.67
CA GLY A 170 -40.28 -6.86 -14.01
C GLY A 170 -40.65 -6.77 -15.50
N LEU A 171 -39.80 -6.16 -16.34
CA LEU A 171 -40.01 -6.07 -17.78
C LEU A 171 -39.29 -7.22 -18.50
N VAL A 172 -39.97 -7.84 -19.47
CA VAL A 172 -39.34 -8.83 -20.36
C VAL A 172 -38.55 -8.07 -21.41
N MET A 173 -37.23 -8.21 -21.37
CA MET A 173 -36.33 -7.55 -22.30
C MET A 173 -35.70 -8.55 -23.27
N THR A 174 -35.41 -8.09 -24.50
CA THR A 174 -34.56 -8.85 -25.42
C THR A 174 -33.18 -9.05 -24.78
N PRO A 175 -32.44 -10.12 -25.12
CA PRO A 175 -31.14 -10.39 -24.49
C PRO A 175 -30.16 -9.22 -24.65
N GLU A 176 -30.16 -8.55 -25.81
CA GLU A 176 -29.32 -7.37 -26.05
C GLU A 176 -29.69 -6.19 -25.15
N GLN A 177 -30.98 -5.91 -24.98
CA GLN A 177 -31.47 -4.85 -24.09
C GLN A 177 -31.16 -5.16 -22.62
N ALA A 178 -31.31 -6.42 -22.21
CA ALA A 178 -31.00 -6.87 -20.87
C ALA A 178 -29.51 -6.70 -20.55
N LEU A 179 -28.63 -7.10 -21.48
CA LEU A 179 -27.18 -6.96 -21.34
C LEU A 179 -26.74 -5.50 -21.21
N VAL A 180 -27.30 -4.60 -22.04
CA VAL A 180 -27.00 -3.17 -21.95
C VAL A 180 -27.49 -2.59 -20.62
N ALA A 181 -28.72 -2.92 -20.20
CA ALA A 181 -29.27 -2.44 -18.93
C ALA A 181 -28.46 -2.94 -17.72
N GLU A 182 -28.04 -4.20 -17.74
CA GLU A 182 -27.21 -4.79 -16.69
C GLU A 182 -25.81 -4.16 -16.67
N PHE A 183 -25.19 -3.93 -17.83
CA PHE A 183 -23.93 -3.22 -17.92
C PHE A 183 -24.03 -1.79 -17.35
N LEU A 184 -25.01 -1.01 -17.80
CA LEU A 184 -25.20 0.37 -17.31
C LEU A 184 -25.48 0.42 -15.81
N SER A 185 -26.33 -0.49 -15.31
CA SER A 185 -26.62 -0.57 -13.88
C SER A 185 -25.39 -1.02 -13.07
N SER A 186 -24.61 -1.96 -13.57
CA SER A 186 -23.37 -2.44 -12.97
C SER A 186 -22.32 -1.34 -12.86
N VAL A 187 -22.12 -0.56 -13.92
CA VAL A 187 -21.23 0.61 -13.94
C VAL A 187 -21.69 1.67 -12.95
N ALA A 188 -22.96 2.04 -12.98
CA ALA A 188 -23.52 3.05 -12.08
C ALA A 188 -23.40 2.61 -10.61
N LEU A 189 -23.75 1.36 -10.31
CA LEU A 189 -23.68 0.79 -8.97
C LEU A 189 -22.23 0.72 -8.48
N THR A 190 -21.29 0.33 -9.34
CA THR A 190 -19.86 0.32 -9.03
C THR A 190 -19.37 1.71 -8.64
N VAL A 191 -19.62 2.72 -9.49
CA VAL A 191 -19.20 4.10 -9.21
C VAL A 191 -19.78 4.58 -7.89
N LEU A 192 -21.06 4.30 -7.64
CA LEU A 192 -21.75 4.66 -6.41
C LEU A 192 -21.15 3.96 -5.19
N LEU A 193 -20.98 2.64 -5.22
CA LEU A 193 -20.46 1.85 -4.10
C LEU A 193 -19.03 2.24 -3.76
N VAL A 194 -18.17 2.37 -4.77
CA VAL A 194 -16.77 2.80 -4.56
C VAL A 194 -16.74 4.21 -3.98
N TYR A 195 -17.54 5.13 -4.49
CA TYR A 195 -17.63 6.49 -3.95
C TYR A 195 -18.11 6.50 -2.50
N LEU A 196 -19.19 5.78 -2.16
CA LEU A 196 -19.73 5.71 -0.81
C LEU A 196 -18.75 5.07 0.16
N ALA A 197 -18.11 3.96 -0.23
CA ALA A 197 -17.12 3.28 0.58
C ALA A 197 -15.86 4.12 0.76
N ALA A 198 -15.37 4.79 -0.29
CA ALA A 198 -14.27 5.73 -0.19
C ALA A 198 -14.62 6.92 0.72
N ARG A 199 -15.84 7.43 0.64
CA ARG A 199 -16.31 8.51 1.53
C ARG A 199 -16.42 8.05 2.98
N ALA A 200 -16.88 6.84 3.24
CA ALA A 200 -17.02 6.29 4.59
C ALA A 200 -15.65 6.00 5.24
N VAL A 201 -14.70 5.42 4.49
CA VAL A 201 -13.38 5.02 5.01
C VAL A 201 -12.38 6.17 5.03
N VAL A 202 -12.42 7.05 4.02
CA VAL A 202 -11.39 8.08 3.80
C VAL A 202 -11.90 9.50 4.11
N GLY A 203 -13.21 9.74 4.08
CA GLY A 203 -13.83 11.02 4.43
C GLY A 203 -13.68 12.16 3.41
N ARG A 204 -12.76 12.02 2.43
CA ARG A 204 -12.42 13.09 1.46
C ARG A 204 -12.80 12.79 0.00
N ALA A 205 -13.53 11.71 -0.26
CA ALA A 205 -13.90 11.33 -1.63
C ALA A 205 -14.85 12.36 -2.27
N ARG A 206 -14.57 12.74 -3.52
CA ARG A 206 -15.44 13.58 -4.35
C ARG A 206 -15.78 12.85 -5.64
N LEU A 207 -17.04 12.91 -6.04
CA LEU A 207 -17.51 12.35 -7.31
C LEU A 207 -17.22 13.33 -8.44
N THR A 208 -16.06 13.21 -9.07
CA THR A 208 -15.69 13.99 -10.27
C THR A 208 -15.78 13.14 -11.53
N LEU A 209 -15.86 13.80 -12.69
CA LEU A 209 -15.88 13.10 -13.97
C LEU A 209 -14.57 12.30 -14.17
N GLY A 210 -13.42 12.87 -13.79
CA GLY A 210 -12.14 12.17 -13.78
C GLY A 210 -12.12 10.93 -12.90
N PHE A 211 -12.82 10.95 -11.75
CA PHE A 211 -12.93 9.78 -10.87
C PHE A 211 -13.70 8.65 -11.55
N ALA A 212 -14.86 8.95 -12.14
CA ALA A 212 -15.65 7.97 -12.87
C ALA A 212 -14.90 7.42 -14.09
N ALA A 213 -14.23 8.28 -14.87
CA ALA A 213 -13.43 7.88 -16.02
C ALA A 213 -12.28 6.94 -15.64
N SER A 214 -11.54 7.29 -14.58
CA SER A 214 -10.42 6.48 -14.09
C SER A 214 -10.89 5.16 -13.51
N LEU A 215 -12.04 5.14 -12.83
CA LEU A 215 -12.64 3.91 -12.32
C LEU A 215 -13.07 2.98 -13.46
N LEU A 216 -13.68 3.52 -14.52
CA LEU A 216 -14.04 2.73 -15.68
C LEU A 216 -12.83 2.22 -16.46
N LEU A 217 -11.75 3.01 -16.50
CA LEU A 217 -10.47 2.58 -17.06
C LEU A 217 -9.88 1.40 -16.29
N ALA A 218 -10.05 1.35 -14.97
CA ALA A 218 -9.63 0.21 -14.14
C ALA A 218 -10.35 -1.11 -14.50
N TYR A 219 -11.52 -1.04 -15.12
CA TYR A 219 -12.31 -2.19 -15.57
C TYR A 219 -11.88 -2.74 -16.93
N THR A 220 -10.96 -2.07 -17.64
CA THR A 220 -10.48 -2.52 -18.94
C THR A 220 -9.96 -3.97 -18.98
N PRO A 221 -9.26 -4.51 -17.95
CA PRO A 221 -8.86 -5.91 -17.96
C PRO A 221 -10.05 -6.88 -18.02
N ILE A 222 -11.17 -6.53 -17.38
CA ILE A 222 -12.41 -7.33 -17.41
C ILE A 222 -13.08 -7.24 -18.78
N PHE A 223 -13.12 -6.07 -19.40
CA PHE A 223 -13.65 -5.94 -20.76
C PHE A 223 -12.82 -6.76 -21.76
N ILE A 224 -11.49 -6.73 -21.62
CA ILE A 224 -10.58 -7.55 -22.42
C ILE A 224 -10.83 -9.04 -22.17
N TYR A 225 -11.04 -9.45 -20.91
CA TYR A 225 -11.39 -10.84 -20.58
C TYR A 225 -12.62 -11.34 -21.35
N MET A 226 -13.68 -10.53 -21.43
CA MET A 226 -14.91 -10.91 -22.15
C MET A 226 -14.65 -11.17 -23.64
N LEU A 227 -13.77 -10.37 -24.26
CA LEU A 227 -13.34 -10.57 -25.65
C LEU A 227 -12.46 -11.82 -25.81
N ILE A 228 -11.56 -12.09 -24.87
CA ILE A 228 -10.74 -13.31 -24.85
C ILE A 228 -11.64 -14.55 -24.73
N HIS A 229 -12.63 -14.52 -23.85
CA HIS A 229 -13.58 -15.61 -23.67
C HIS A 229 -14.34 -15.89 -24.97
N LEU A 230 -14.83 -14.85 -25.64
CA LEU A 230 -15.49 -14.97 -26.95
C LEU A 230 -14.55 -15.56 -28.00
N ALA A 231 -13.30 -15.09 -28.07
CA ALA A 231 -12.33 -15.56 -29.06
C ALA A 231 -12.00 -17.06 -28.90
N LEU A 232 -11.97 -17.56 -27.67
CA LEU A 232 -11.61 -18.94 -27.35
C LEU A 232 -12.80 -19.91 -27.38
N THR A 233 -13.98 -19.47 -26.97
CA THR A 233 -15.15 -20.35 -26.78
C THR A 233 -16.28 -20.12 -27.79
N GLY A 234 -16.25 -18.97 -28.50
CA GLY A 234 -17.39 -18.49 -29.27
C GLY A 234 -18.63 -18.36 -28.38
N TYR A 235 -19.73 -18.96 -28.82
CA TYR A 235 -20.99 -19.04 -28.06
C TYR A 235 -21.30 -20.45 -27.57
N ASN A 236 -20.31 -21.36 -27.58
CA ASN A 236 -20.53 -22.77 -27.27
C ASN A 236 -20.50 -23.05 -25.76
N TYR A 237 -20.10 -22.11 -24.91
CA TYR A 237 -20.09 -22.28 -23.46
C TYR A 237 -21.52 -22.54 -22.93
N PRO A 238 -21.76 -23.57 -22.08
CA PRO A 238 -20.79 -24.36 -21.31
C PRO A 238 -20.32 -25.67 -21.98
N LEU A 239 -20.66 -25.93 -23.25
CA LEU A 239 -20.31 -27.14 -24.01
C LEU A 239 -18.85 -27.13 -24.49
N ILE A 240 -17.92 -26.74 -23.63
CA ILE A 240 -16.47 -26.70 -23.89
C ILE A 240 -15.74 -27.73 -23.01
N PRO A 241 -14.52 -28.15 -23.37
CA PRO A 241 -13.72 -29.03 -22.52
C PRO A 241 -13.51 -28.44 -21.12
N SER A 242 -13.58 -29.29 -20.09
CA SER A 242 -13.44 -28.88 -18.68
C SER A 242 -12.11 -28.16 -18.40
N GLU A 243 -11.02 -28.57 -19.06
CA GLU A 243 -9.70 -27.94 -18.93
C GLU A 243 -9.72 -26.48 -19.40
N LEU A 244 -10.37 -26.20 -20.54
CA LEU A 244 -10.48 -24.85 -21.07
C LEU A 244 -11.38 -23.96 -20.19
N ALA A 245 -12.47 -24.52 -19.66
CA ALA A 245 -13.35 -23.82 -18.73
C ALA A 245 -12.62 -23.42 -17.44
N LEU A 246 -11.82 -24.34 -16.88
CA LEU A 246 -11.01 -24.08 -15.69
C LEU A 246 -9.92 -23.04 -15.97
N MET A 247 -9.25 -23.13 -17.12
CA MET A 247 -8.26 -22.13 -17.54
C MET A 247 -8.90 -20.73 -17.63
N LEU A 248 -10.05 -20.59 -18.28
CA LEU A 248 -10.76 -19.32 -18.41
C LEU A 248 -11.19 -18.76 -17.05
N ALA A 249 -11.69 -19.61 -16.14
CA ALA A 249 -12.04 -19.20 -14.79
C ALA A 249 -10.81 -18.70 -14.00
N ILE A 250 -9.65 -19.34 -14.13
CA ILE A 250 -8.40 -18.87 -13.52
C ILE A 250 -8.00 -17.51 -14.11
N VAL A 251 -8.03 -17.39 -15.44
CA VAL A 251 -7.69 -16.14 -16.15
C VAL A 251 -8.62 -15.01 -15.70
N GLN A 252 -9.92 -15.26 -15.54
CA GLN A 252 -10.87 -14.30 -14.98
C GLN A 252 -10.43 -13.83 -13.60
N ARG A 253 -10.12 -14.75 -12.68
CA ARG A 253 -9.70 -14.38 -11.32
C ARG A 253 -8.42 -13.56 -11.31
N LEU A 254 -7.45 -13.89 -12.16
CA LEU A 254 -6.22 -13.11 -12.31
C LEU A 254 -6.51 -11.68 -12.80
N LEU A 255 -7.35 -11.53 -13.84
CA LEU A 255 -7.73 -10.22 -14.38
C LEU A 255 -8.56 -9.39 -13.39
N GLN A 256 -9.39 -10.04 -12.57
CA GLN A 256 -10.11 -9.37 -11.48
C GLN A 256 -9.16 -8.83 -10.41
N VAL A 257 -8.13 -9.57 -10.03
CA VAL A 257 -7.10 -9.09 -9.09
C VAL A 257 -6.38 -7.87 -9.66
N VAL A 258 -6.07 -7.88 -10.95
CA VAL A 258 -5.47 -6.72 -11.64
C VAL A 258 -6.43 -5.51 -11.60
N THR A 259 -7.71 -5.70 -11.90
CA THR A 259 -8.72 -4.63 -11.80
C THR A 259 -8.83 -4.07 -10.38
N LEU A 260 -8.79 -4.91 -9.34
CA LEU A 260 -8.79 -4.43 -7.94
C LEU A 260 -7.58 -3.56 -7.62
N GLY A 261 -6.41 -3.90 -8.16
CA GLY A 261 -5.23 -3.05 -8.05
C GLY A 261 -5.42 -1.68 -8.68
N PHE A 262 -5.96 -1.65 -9.91
CA PHE A 262 -6.24 -0.39 -10.58
C PHE A 262 -7.30 0.45 -9.83
N ILE A 263 -8.36 -0.16 -9.32
CA ILE A 263 -9.37 0.52 -8.49
C ILE A 263 -8.72 1.12 -7.24
N THR A 264 -7.86 0.34 -6.57
CA THR A 264 -7.12 0.78 -5.38
C THR A 264 -6.25 2.00 -5.70
N ALA A 265 -5.54 1.96 -6.83
CA ALA A 265 -4.72 3.06 -7.32
C ALA A 265 -5.54 4.32 -7.59
N THR A 266 -6.66 4.17 -8.30
CA THR A 266 -7.58 5.28 -8.58
C THR A 266 -8.06 5.93 -7.29
N ILE A 267 -8.53 5.17 -6.31
CA ILE A 267 -8.99 5.73 -5.03
C ILE A 267 -7.83 6.42 -4.30
N SER A 268 -6.64 5.83 -4.30
CA SER A 268 -5.44 6.38 -3.65
C SER A 268 -5.07 7.76 -4.21
N VAL A 269 -5.09 7.91 -5.53
CA VAL A 269 -4.77 9.16 -6.22
C VAL A 269 -5.85 10.21 -5.97
N PHE A 270 -7.13 9.86 -6.15
CA PHE A 270 -8.23 10.81 -6.02
C PHE A 270 -8.55 11.21 -4.57
N CYS A 271 -8.30 10.32 -3.59
CA CYS A 271 -8.52 10.60 -2.18
C CYS A 271 -7.24 11.02 -1.42
N ASN A 272 -6.09 11.06 -2.09
CA ASN A 272 -4.76 11.39 -1.55
C ASN A 272 -4.49 10.72 -0.18
N THR A 273 -4.63 9.40 -0.14
CA THR A 273 -4.60 8.57 1.09
C THR A 273 -3.73 7.35 0.87
N SER A 274 -3.31 6.68 1.95
CA SER A 274 -2.51 5.45 1.86
C SER A 274 -3.25 4.32 1.13
N ILE A 275 -2.51 3.59 0.30
CA ILE A 275 -2.96 2.42 -0.47
C ILE A 275 -3.66 1.40 0.43
N GLU A 276 -3.20 1.20 1.66
CA GLU A 276 -3.78 0.27 2.65
C GLU A 276 -5.27 0.53 2.90
N ARG A 277 -5.69 1.79 3.04
CA ARG A 277 -7.11 2.13 3.27
C ARG A 277 -7.94 1.98 1.98
N CYS A 278 -7.33 2.28 0.84
CA CYS A 278 -7.96 2.12 -0.47
C CYS A 278 -8.16 0.65 -0.83
N LEU A 279 -7.22 -0.23 -0.42
CA LEU A 279 -7.33 -1.67 -0.62
C LEU A 279 -8.52 -2.24 0.14
N LEU A 280 -8.81 -1.73 1.35
CA LEU A 280 -10.02 -2.13 2.09
C LEU A 280 -11.30 -1.80 1.32
N VAL A 281 -11.35 -0.65 0.65
CA VAL A 281 -12.49 -0.24 -0.18
C VAL A 281 -12.62 -1.15 -1.41
N ALA A 282 -11.51 -1.43 -2.10
CA ALA A 282 -11.51 -2.34 -3.25
C ALA A 282 -11.89 -3.78 -2.85
N ALA A 283 -11.39 -4.27 -1.72
CA ALA A 283 -11.74 -5.59 -1.18
C ALA A 283 -13.22 -5.68 -0.76
N ALA A 284 -13.77 -4.62 -0.17
CA ALA A 284 -15.19 -4.54 0.14
C ALA A 284 -16.06 -4.62 -1.12
N LEU A 285 -15.61 -3.99 -2.23
CA LEU A 285 -16.28 -4.09 -3.54
C LEU A 285 -16.23 -5.52 -4.09
N LEU A 286 -15.08 -6.21 -4.02
CA LEU A 286 -14.98 -7.62 -4.42
C LEU A 286 -15.94 -8.49 -3.59
N TYR A 287 -15.95 -8.31 -2.27
CA TYR A 287 -16.83 -9.06 -1.38
C TYR A 287 -18.31 -8.81 -1.71
N ALA A 288 -18.68 -7.55 -1.96
CA ALA A 288 -20.01 -7.19 -2.41
C ALA A 288 -20.35 -7.86 -3.75
N SER A 289 -19.42 -7.88 -4.71
CA SER A 289 -19.57 -8.53 -6.01
C SER A 289 -19.86 -10.03 -5.88
N LEU A 290 -19.14 -10.73 -5.01
CA LEU A 290 -19.33 -12.16 -4.79
C LEU A 290 -20.65 -12.48 -4.08
N ARG A 291 -21.05 -11.65 -3.09
CA ARG A 291 -22.26 -11.89 -2.29
C ARG A 291 -23.55 -11.47 -2.99
N LEU A 292 -23.49 -10.41 -3.79
CA LEU A 292 -24.64 -9.86 -4.51
C LEU A 292 -24.83 -10.51 -5.88
N SER A 293 -23.92 -11.39 -6.32
CA SER A 293 -24.06 -12.09 -7.60
C SER A 293 -25.38 -12.89 -7.57
N PRO A 294 -26.35 -12.57 -8.43
CA PRO A 294 -27.60 -13.31 -8.45
C PRO A 294 -27.31 -14.70 -9.03
N HIS A 295 -27.52 -15.74 -8.21
CA HIS A 295 -27.55 -17.13 -8.63
C HIS A 295 -28.61 -17.36 -9.70
#